data_AF-A0A8C9QHB5-F1
#
_entry.id   AF-A0A8C9QHB5-F1
#
_cell.length_a   1.000
_cell.length_b   1.000
_cell.length_c   1.000
_cell.angle_alpha   90.00
_cell.angle_beta   90.00
_cell.angle_gamma   90.00
#
_symmetry.space_group_name_H-M   'P 1'
#
loop_
_entity.id
_entity.type
_entity.pdbx_description
1 polymer ?
#
loop_
_entity_poly.entity_id
_entity_poly.type
_entity_poly.pdbx_seq_one_letter_code
_entity_poly.pdbx_strand_id
1 'polypeptide(L)'
;MQVYRTPNIQNYSRPTPSHIIRRIKNTQNKDKISKATREKYQVTYRGKPIQISADFLIQILNARRSWNTLKKKWMPTKNLISSKTKL
;
A
#
# COMPACT_ATOMS: atom_id res chain seq x y z
N MET A 1 5.68 -6.62 22.63
CA MET A 1 5.26 -6.37 21.23
C MET A 1 5.32 -4.88 20.99
N GLN A 2 5.75 -4.39 19.82
CA GLN A 2 5.96 -2.95 19.60
C GLN A 2 5.05 -2.41 18.49
N VAL A 3 4.34 -1.34 18.79
CA VAL A 3 3.46 -0.59 17.88
C VAL A 3 3.72 0.89 18.10
N TYR A 4 3.97 1.65 17.04
CA TYR A 4 4.22 3.09 17.12
C TYR A 4 3.78 3.80 15.84
N ARG A 5 3.63 5.12 15.90
CA ARG A 5 3.34 5.96 14.72
C ARG A 5 4.64 6.48 14.12
N THR A 6 4.65 6.76 12.82
CA THR A 6 5.81 7.36 12.14
C THR A 6 5.43 8.67 11.44
N PRO A 7 6.01 9.82 11.84
CA PRO A 7 6.88 10.01 13.02
C PRO A 7 6.11 9.72 14.33
N ASN A 8 6.83 9.41 15.41
CA ASN A 8 6.22 9.10 16.71
C ASN A 8 5.59 10.34 17.40
N ILE A 9 5.73 11.50 16.77
CA ILE A 9 5.17 12.77 17.21
C ILE A 9 3.91 13.05 16.39
N GLN A 10 2.86 13.50 17.07
CA GLN A 10 1.62 13.89 16.43
C GLN A 10 1.81 15.24 15.74
N ASN A 11 1.69 15.24 14.41
CA ASN A 11 1.79 16.45 13.61
C ASN A 11 0.38 16.99 13.34
N TYR A 12 -0.03 17.99 14.12
CA TYR A 12 -1.36 18.60 14.02
C TYR A 12 -1.58 19.38 12.71
N SER A 13 -0.50 19.80 12.04
CA SER A 13 -0.57 20.48 10.74
C SER A 13 -0.81 19.53 9.57
N ARG A 14 -0.74 18.20 9.79
CA ARG A 14 -0.92 17.20 8.74
C ARG A 14 -2.40 16.81 8.61
N PRO A 15 -3.03 16.96 7.43
CA PRO A 15 -4.43 16.60 7.23
C PRO A 15 -4.67 15.09 7.16
N THR A 16 -3.61 14.29 6.92
CA THR A 16 -3.68 12.83 6.83
C THR A 16 -3.14 12.15 8.09
N PRO A 17 -3.75 11.04 8.56
CA PRO A 17 -3.21 10.27 9.66
C PRO A 17 -1.79 9.73 9.38
N SER A 18 -0.93 9.72 10.39
CA SER A 18 0.38 9.08 10.30
C SER A 18 0.28 7.55 10.22
N HIS A 19 1.20 6.93 9.49
CA HIS A 19 1.28 5.48 9.39
C HIS A 19 1.61 4.84 10.75
N ILE A 20 1.01 3.67 11.01
CA ILE A 20 1.26 2.87 12.21
C ILE A 20 2.16 1.70 11.81
N ILE A 21 3.32 1.61 12.45
CA ILE A 21 4.26 0.49 12.28
C ILE A 21 4.04 -0.50 13.41
N ARG A 22 3.80 -1.76 13.04
CA ARG A 22 3.68 -2.89 13.98
C ARG A 22 4.78 -3.90 13.71
N ARG A 23 5.63 -4.13 14.72
CA ARG A 23 6.65 -5.19 14.67
C ARG A 23 6.01 -6.54 15.01
N ILE A 24 5.90 -7.41 14.01
CA ILE A 24 5.39 -8.77 14.15
C ILE A 24 6.59 -9.72 14.31
N LYS A 25 6.63 -10.49 15.40
CA LYS A 25 7.74 -11.45 15.69
C LYS A 25 7.72 -12.67 14.75
N ASN A 26 6.52 -13.19 14.45
CA ASN A 26 6.36 -14.38 13.61
C ASN A 26 6.20 -13.98 12.14
N THR A 27 7.16 -14.38 11.30
CA THR A 27 7.16 -14.14 9.85
C THR A 27 5.98 -14.79 9.15
N GLN A 28 5.58 -16.00 9.57
CA GLN A 28 4.41 -16.70 9.02
C GLN A 28 3.13 -15.89 9.20
N ASN A 29 2.96 -15.23 10.35
CA ASN A 29 1.78 -14.39 10.60
C ASN A 29 1.83 -13.10 9.77
N LYS A 30 3.01 -12.51 9.59
CA LYS A 30 3.21 -11.35 8.72
C LYS A 30 2.83 -11.69 7.27
N ASP A 31 3.25 -12.84 6.78
CA ASP A 31 2.98 -13.28 5.41
C ASP A 31 1.51 -13.63 5.19
N LYS A 32 0.87 -14.29 6.17
CA LYS A 32 -0.59 -14.55 6.15
C LYS A 32 -1.39 -13.25 6.06
N ILE A 33 -1.05 -12.24 6.86
CA ILE A 33 -1.73 -10.92 6.82
C ILE A 33 -1.50 -10.25 5.47
N SER A 34 -0.27 -10.26 4.95
CA SER A 34 0.06 -9.68 3.64
C SER A 34 -0.71 -10.36 2.51
N LYS A 35 -0.80 -11.69 2.54
CA LYS A 35 -1.56 -12.49 1.58
C LYS A 35 -3.05 -12.17 1.63
N ALA A 36 -3.65 -12.19 2.82
CA ALA A 36 -5.06 -11.85 3.01
C ALA A 36 -5.39 -10.41 2.55
N THR A 37 -4.45 -9.47 2.74
CA THR A 37 -4.61 -8.08 2.28
C THR A 37 -4.55 -7.96 0.76
N ARG A 38 -3.83 -8.85 0.05
CA ARG A 38 -3.78 -8.88 -1.42
C ARG A 38 -4.97 -9.58 -2.03
N GLU A 39 -5.46 -10.63 -1.37
CA GLU A 39 -6.63 -11.40 -1.81
C GLU A 39 -7.92 -10.60 -1.60
N LYS A 40 -8.03 -9.87 -0.49
CA LYS A 40 -9.13 -8.92 -0.28
C LYS A 40 -8.81 -7.60 -0.98
N TYR A 41 -9.69 -7.17 -1.87
CA TYR A 41 -9.59 -5.85 -2.51
C TYR A 41 -9.61 -4.68 -1.51
N GLN A 42 -10.32 -4.84 -0.39
CA GLN A 42 -10.47 -3.80 0.62
C GLN A 42 -10.41 -4.40 2.03
N VAL A 43 -9.52 -3.86 2.86
CA VAL A 43 -9.51 -4.11 4.31
C VAL A 43 -10.19 -2.93 4.98
N THR A 44 -11.11 -3.19 5.92
CA THR A 44 -11.83 -2.14 6.63
C THR A 44 -11.55 -2.17 8.13
N TYR A 45 -11.54 -1.00 8.75
CA TYR A 45 -11.48 -0.82 10.20
C TYR A 45 -12.52 0.21 10.60
N ARG A 46 -13.45 -0.16 11.49
CA ARG A 46 -14.57 0.69 11.93
C ARG A 46 -15.34 1.31 10.75
N GLY A 47 -15.63 0.51 9.73
CA GLY A 47 -16.34 0.94 8.52
C GLY A 47 -15.52 1.76 7.52
N LYS A 48 -14.25 2.09 7.81
CA LYS A 48 -13.38 2.86 6.91
C LYS A 48 -12.36 1.96 6.22
N PRO A 49 -12.07 2.14 4.92
CA PRO A 49 -10.99 1.42 4.26
C PRO A 49 -9.64 1.74 4.90
N ILE A 50 -8.81 0.72 5.06
CA ILE A 50 -7.42 0.84 5.51
C ILE A 50 -6.50 0.07 4.57
N GLN A 51 -5.26 0.54 4.46
CA GLN A 51 -4.23 -0.12 3.68
C GLN A 51 -3.20 -0.72 4.63
N ILE A 52 -2.91 -2.01 4.44
CA ILE A 52 -1.84 -2.71 5.15
C ILE A 52 -0.74 -3.00 4.13
N SER A 53 0.48 -2.60 4.46
CA SER A 53 1.65 -2.81 3.62
C SER A 53 2.83 -3.24 4.48
N ALA A 54 3.77 -3.96 3.86
CA ALA A 54 5.02 -4.31 4.52
C ALA A 54 5.99 -3.12 4.44
N ASP A 55 6.72 -2.87 5.53
CA ASP A 55 7.79 -1.89 5.56
C ASP A 55 8.99 -2.41 4.77
N PHE A 56 9.40 -1.65 3.75
CA PHE A 56 10.59 -1.92 2.95
C PHE A 56 11.60 -0.81 3.13
N LEU A 57 12.88 -1.15 2.99
CA LEU A 57 13.95 -0.17 2.87
C LEU A 57 13.75 0.67 1.60
N ILE A 58 14.23 1.92 1.66
CA ILE A 58 14.10 2.89 0.56
C ILE A 58 14.68 2.33 -0.75
N GLN A 59 15.82 1.64 -0.70
CA GLN A 59 16.44 1.04 -1.89
C GLN A 59 15.51 0.01 -2.56
N ILE A 60 14.88 -0.87 -1.77
CA ILE A 60 13.94 -1.89 -2.28
C ILE A 60 12.67 -1.22 -2.83
N LEU A 61 12.18 -0.16 -2.17
CA LEU A 61 11.04 0.61 -2.67
C LEU A 61 11.33 1.25 -4.02
N ASN A 62 12.51 1.83 -4.19
CA ASN A 62 12.94 2.43 -5.45
C ASN A 62 13.07 1.38 -6.55
N ALA A 63 13.71 0.24 -6.28
CA ALA A 63 13.81 -0.86 -7.24
C ALA A 63 12.42 -1.35 -7.70
N ARG A 64 11.46 -1.48 -6.78
CA ARG A 64 10.07 -1.85 -7.10
C ARG A 64 9.35 -0.80 -7.94
N ARG A 65 9.53 0.49 -7.65
CA ARG A 65 8.96 1.57 -8.46
C ARG A 65 9.53 1.56 -9.87
N SER A 66 10.84 1.43 -10.02
CA SER A 66 11.52 1.32 -11.31
C SER A 66 11.01 0.13 -12.11
N TRP A 67 10.86 -1.05 -11.49
CA TRP A 67 10.29 -2.23 -12.13
C TRP A 67 8.85 -2.00 -12.62
N ASN A 68 8.01 -1.35 -11.81
CA ASN A 68 6.65 -1.01 -12.23
C ASN A 68 6.62 -0.05 -13.42
N THR A 69 7.53 0.92 -13.46
CA THR A 69 7.66 1.84 -14.61
C THR A 69 8.08 1.09 -15.87
N LEU A 70 9.06 0.18 -15.77
CA LEU A 70 9.46 -0.67 -16.89
C LEU A 70 8.30 -1.56 -17.35
N LYS A 71 7.62 -2.24 -16.42
CA LYS A 71 6.47 -3.10 -16.75
C LYS A 71 5.39 -2.34 -17.52
N LYS A 72 5.07 -1.10 -17.12
CA LYS A 72 4.11 -0.24 -17.84
C LYS A 72 4.59 0.14 -19.25
N LYS A 73 5.90 0.38 -19.42
CA LYS A 73 6.50 0.71 -20.72
C LYS A 73 6.42 -0.47 -21.69
N TRP A 74 6.71 -1.68 -21.21
CA TRP A 74 6.77 -2.90 -22.04
C TRP A 74 5.41 -3.57 -22.22
N MET A 75 4.52 -3.45 -21.24
CA MET A 75 3.13 -3.90 -21.30
C MET A 75 2.20 -2.69 -21.17
N PRO A 76 2.13 -1.82 -22.19
CA PRO A 76 1.09 -0.80 -22.20
C PRO A 76 -0.25 -1.53 -22.19
N THR A 77 -1.15 -1.13 -21.29
CA THR A 77 -2.52 -1.64 -21.28
C THR A 77 -3.15 -1.34 -22.63
N LYS A 78 -3.23 -2.35 -23.51
CA LYS A 78 -4.12 -2.31 -24.66
C LYS A 78 -5.52 -2.25 -24.06
N ASN A 79 -6.23 -1.14 -24.28
CA ASN A 79 -7.68 -0.87 -24.09
C ASN A 79 -7.97 0.37 -23.24
N LEU A 80 -8.03 1.53 -23.90
CA LEU A 80 -8.99 2.60 -23.61
C LEU A 80 -9.56 3.08 -24.96
N ILE A 81 -10.33 2.19 -25.60
CA ILE A 81 -11.15 2.55 -26.76
C ILE A 81 -12.59 2.71 -26.26
N SER A 82 -13.14 3.90 -26.48
CA SER A 82 -14.57 4.26 -26.56
C SER A 82 -15.39 4.11 -25.26
N SER A 83 -15.91 5.19 -24.69
CA SER A 83 -17.03 5.92 -25.28
C SER A 83 -16.83 7.43 -25.29
N LYS A 84 -16.66 7.99 -26.50
CA LYS A 84 -17.24 9.29 -26.80
C LYS A 84 -18.72 9.03 -27.03
N THR A 85 -19.58 9.55 -26.16
CA THR A 85 -20.98 9.80 -26.51
C THR A 85 -21.22 11.27 -26.26
N LYS A 86 -21.32 12.04 -27.34
CA LYS A 86 -21.89 13.39 -27.33
C LYS A 86 -23.37 13.25 -27.01
N LEU A 87 -23.85 14.01 -26.04
CA LEU A 87 -25.19 14.62 -26.06
C LEU A 87 -24.97 16.12 -25.87
#